data_AF-A0A927M119-F1
#
_entry.id   AF-A0A927M119-F1
#
_cell.length_a   1.000
_cell.length_b   1.000
_cell.length_c   1.000
_cell.angle_alpha   90.00
_cell.angle_beta   90.00
_cell.angle_gamma   90.00
#
_symmetry.space_group_name_H-M   'P 1'
#
loop_
_entity.id
_entity.type
_entity.pdbx_description
1 polymer ?
#
loop_
_entity_poly.entity_id
_entity_poly.type
_entity_poly.pdbx_seq_one_letter_code
_entity_poly.pdbx_strand_id
1 'polypeptide(L)'
;MRGSWRTRYAATGGLYTEHDVDWLTVCVILRASGMPLPAIRGYTELVRAGAGNEAERLTLMRQHRERVTGQIAQFTRSLDLINYKVGVYEDILGG
;
A
#
# COMPACT_ATOMS: atom_id res chain seq x y z
N MET A 1 -35.53 29.95 -11.11
CA MET A 1 -34.60 30.01 -9.96
C MET A 1 -33.78 28.74 -9.91
N ARG A 2 -32.48 28.87 -9.61
CA ARG A 2 -31.43 27.85 -9.73
C ARG A 2 -31.61 26.69 -8.76
N GLY A 3 -31.39 25.47 -9.24
CA GLY A 3 -31.24 24.25 -8.46
C GLY A 3 -30.42 23.21 -9.23
N SER A 4 -29.19 23.58 -9.61
CA SER A 4 -28.25 22.72 -10.31
C SER A 4 -27.38 21.95 -9.32
N TRP A 5 -27.81 20.73 -8.97
CA TRP A 5 -26.92 19.70 -8.44
C TRP A 5 -27.19 18.38 -9.17
N ARG A 6 -26.92 18.34 -10.48
CA ARG A 6 -26.70 17.07 -11.17
C ARG A 6 -25.26 16.66 -10.91
N THR A 7 -25.10 15.71 -10.00
CA THR A 7 -23.87 14.94 -9.79
C THR A 7 -23.36 14.45 -11.14
N ARG A 8 -22.28 15.05 -11.63
CA ARG A 8 -21.54 14.52 -12.78
C ARG A 8 -20.61 13.42 -12.26
N TYR A 9 -21.11 12.19 -12.13
CA TYR A 9 -20.25 11.04 -12.36
C TYR A 9 -20.16 10.85 -13.88
N ALA A 10 -19.26 11.61 -14.50
CA ALA A 10 -18.80 11.30 -15.85
C ALA A 10 -17.77 10.17 -15.72
N ALA A 11 -18.25 8.92 -15.67
CA ALA A 11 -17.42 7.76 -15.92
C ALA A 11 -17.20 7.67 -17.44
N THR A 12 -16.17 8.33 -17.93
CA THR A 12 -15.80 8.28 -19.36
C THR A 12 -14.51 7.50 -19.54
N GLY A 13 -14.65 6.24 -19.98
CA GLY A 13 -13.70 5.61 -20.90
C GLY A 13 -12.76 4.56 -20.30
N GLY A 14 -13.09 3.28 -20.52
CA GLY A 14 -12.16 2.15 -20.44
C GLY A 14 -12.80 0.95 -19.77
N LEU A 15 -13.03 -0.12 -20.53
CA LEU A 15 -13.45 -1.42 -20.02
C LEU A 15 -12.48 -1.87 -18.91
N TYR A 16 -12.99 -2.16 -17.72
CA TYR A 16 -12.21 -2.84 -16.69
C TYR A 16 -11.82 -4.22 -17.23
N THR A 17 -10.56 -4.38 -17.61
CA THR A 17 -9.97 -5.69 -17.91
C THR A 17 -9.55 -6.36 -16.58
N GLU A 18 -9.39 -7.69 -16.53
CA GLU A 18 -8.84 -8.37 -15.34
C GLU A 18 -7.50 -7.72 -14.90
N HIS A 19 -6.71 -7.24 -15.86
CA HIS A 19 -5.48 -6.49 -15.60
C HIS A 19 -5.69 -5.17 -14.83
N ASP A 20 -6.83 -4.49 -14.97
CA ASP A 20 -7.14 -3.28 -14.21
C ASP A 20 -7.52 -3.60 -12.75
N VAL A 21 -8.17 -4.75 -12.52
CA VAL A 21 -8.49 -5.25 -11.18
C VAL A 21 -7.22 -5.69 -10.45
N ASP A 22 -6.30 -6.35 -11.16
CA ASP A 22 -4.98 -6.70 -10.64
C ASP A 22 -4.16 -5.43 -10.31
N TRP A 23 -4.22 -4.41 -11.16
CA TRP A 23 -3.50 -3.16 -10.93
C TRP A 23 -4.01 -2.37 -9.72
N LEU A 24 -5.33 -2.33 -9.52
CA LEU A 24 -5.93 -1.74 -8.32
C LEU A 24 -5.49 -2.51 -7.07
N THR A 25 -5.42 -3.83 -7.14
CA THR A 25 -4.95 -4.68 -6.03
C THR A 25 -3.51 -4.35 -5.66
N VAL A 26 -2.62 -4.20 -6.65
CA VAL A 26 -1.23 -3.74 -6.42
C VAL A 26 -1.22 -2.37 -5.74
N CYS A 27 -2.00 -1.40 -6.23
CA CYS A 27 -2.06 -0.06 -5.64
C CYS A 27 -2.55 -0.09 -4.18
N VAL A 28 -3.55 -0.91 -3.89
CA VAL A 28 -4.09 -1.10 -2.53
C VAL A 28 -3.02 -1.68 -1.61
N ILE A 29 -2.31 -2.73 -2.02
CA ILE A 29 -1.25 -3.36 -1.22
C ILE A 29 -0.08 -2.39 -0.99
N LEU A 30 0.35 -1.65 -2.03
CA LEU A 30 1.42 -0.66 -1.90
C LEU A 30 1.04 0.44 -0.90
N ARG A 31 -0.21 0.91 -0.94
CA ARG A 31 -0.69 1.90 0.01
C ARG A 31 -0.81 1.35 1.42
N ALA A 32 -1.39 0.16 1.58
CA ALA A 32 -1.55 -0.50 2.87
C ALA A 32 -0.20 -0.78 3.54
N SER A 33 0.83 -1.10 2.76
CA SER A 33 2.20 -1.29 3.23
C SER A 33 2.97 0.03 3.46
N GLY A 34 2.30 1.19 3.36
CA GLY A 34 2.86 2.49 3.73
C GLY A 34 3.59 3.23 2.60
N MET A 35 3.43 2.83 1.34
CA MET A 35 3.92 3.65 0.22
C MET A 35 3.09 4.94 0.15
N PRO A 36 3.74 6.13 0.11
CA PRO A 36 3.01 7.38 0.04
C PRO A 36 2.34 7.55 -1.34
N LEU A 37 1.16 8.18 -1.37
CA LEU A 37 0.39 8.40 -2.60
C LEU A 37 1.20 9.02 -3.76
N PRO A 38 2.08 10.02 -3.53
CA PRO A 38 2.96 10.54 -4.58
C PRO A 38 3.88 9.48 -5.22
N ALA A 39 4.41 8.54 -4.42
CA ALA A 39 5.26 7.47 -4.94
C ALA A 39 4.45 6.43 -5.73
N ILE A 40 3.25 6.09 -5.25
CA ILE A 40 2.32 5.22 -6.00
C ILE A 40 1.99 5.87 -7.34
N ARG A 41 1.69 7.18 -7.35
CA ARG A 41 1.43 7.92 -8.59
C ARG A 41 2.62 7.86 -9.54
N GLY A 42 3.84 8.12 -9.08
CA GLY A 42 5.05 8.03 -9.91
C GLY A 42 5.23 6.64 -10.51
N TYR A 43 5.03 5.58 -9.71
CA TYR A 43 5.05 4.20 -10.21
C TYR A 43 3.96 3.94 -11.26
N THR A 44 2.74 4.48 -11.06
CA THR A 44 1.65 4.33 -12.04
C THR A 44 1.94 5.03 -13.36
N GLU A 45 2.63 6.17 -13.33
CA GLU A 45 3.04 6.89 -14.53
C GLU A 45 4.09 6.08 -15.31
N LEU A 46 5.03 5.43 -14.62
CA LEU A 46 6.01 4.53 -15.25
C LEU A 46 5.37 3.30 -15.90
N VAL A 47 4.40 2.68 -15.23
CA VAL A 47 3.68 1.53 -15.79
C VAL A 47 2.86 1.93 -17.02
N ARG A 48 2.19 3.09 -16.97
CA ARG A 48 1.43 3.64 -18.11
C ARG A 48 2.31 4.02 -19.31
N ALA A 49 3.55 4.42 -19.06
CA ALA A 49 4.51 4.74 -20.12
C ALA A 49 4.96 3.51 -20.94
N GLY A 50 4.65 2.29 -20.49
CA GLY A 50 4.97 1.07 -21.22
C GLY A 50 6.43 0.65 -21.05
N ALA A 51 6.96 -0.12 -22.02
CA ALA A 51 8.28 -0.73 -21.94
C ALA A 51 9.43 0.28 -22.00
N GLY A 52 10.61 -0.10 -21.47
CA GLY A 52 11.85 0.69 -21.55
C GLY A 52 12.22 1.44 -20.26
N ASN A 53 11.43 1.32 -19.21
CA ASN A 53 11.68 1.91 -17.88
C ASN A 53 11.62 0.84 -16.76
N GLU A 54 11.86 -0.43 -17.09
CA GLU A 54 11.80 -1.55 -16.15
C GLU A 54 12.82 -1.39 -15.01
N ALA A 55 13.99 -0.81 -15.29
CA ALA A 55 15.02 -0.55 -14.29
C ALA A 55 14.56 0.47 -13.23
N GLU A 56 13.82 1.50 -13.64
CA GLU A 56 13.25 2.50 -12.73
C GLU A 56 12.14 1.88 -11.88
N ARG A 57 11.24 1.11 -12.50
CA ARG A 57 10.18 0.36 -11.80
C ARG A 57 10.77 -0.60 -10.76
N LEU A 58 11.83 -1.33 -11.13
CA LEU A 58 12.53 -2.24 -10.22
C LEU A 58 13.18 -1.51 -9.06
N THR A 59 13.78 -0.35 -9.31
CA THR A 59 14.42 0.47 -8.27
C THR A 59 13.42 0.93 -7.22
N LEU A 60 12.26 1.46 -7.65
CA LEU A 60 11.17 1.84 -6.75
C LEU A 60 10.67 0.67 -5.91
N MET A 61 10.50 -0.51 -6.53
CA MET A 61 10.05 -1.70 -5.81
C MET A 61 11.08 -2.21 -4.80
N ARG A 62 12.39 -2.15 -5.12
CA ARG A 62 13.46 -2.54 -4.19
C ARG A 62 13.51 -1.62 -2.96
N GLN A 63 13.43 -0.31 -3.19
CA GLN A 63 13.41 0.68 -2.10
C GLN A 63 12.19 0.47 -1.19
N HIS A 64 11.01 0.24 -1.77
CA HIS A 64 9.81 -0.05 -0.99
C HIS A 64 9.92 -1.37 -0.21
N ARG A 65 10.47 -2.42 -0.84
CA ARG A 65 10.72 -3.71 -0.18
C ARG A 65 11.62 -3.53 1.05
N GLU A 66 12.71 -2.80 0.93
CA GLU A 66 13.62 -2.53 2.06
C GLU A 66 12.89 -1.81 3.21
N ARG A 67 12.08 -0.80 2.88
CA ARG A 67 11.27 -0.08 3.88
C ARG A 67 10.29 -1.00 4.59
N VAL A 68 9.55 -1.83 3.85
CA VAL A 68 8.57 -2.77 4.42
C VAL A 68 9.26 -3.81 5.29
N THR A 69 10.38 -4.40 4.85
CA THR A 69 11.15 -5.35 5.66
C THR A 69 11.67 -4.71 6.95
N GLY A 70 12.12 -3.45 6.89
CA GLY A 70 12.49 -2.69 8.08
C GLY A 70 11.35 -2.49 9.07
N GLN A 71 10.15 -2.16 8.57
CA GLN A 71 8.94 -2.03 9.39
C GLN A 71 8.53 -3.35 10.03
N ILE A 72 8.56 -4.46 9.28
CA ILE A 72 8.28 -5.80 9.82
C ILE A 72 9.25 -6.11 10.96
N ALA A 73 10.55 -5.92 10.75
CA ALA A 73 11.55 -6.17 11.79
C ALA A 73 11.33 -5.31 13.05
N GLN A 74 10.90 -4.06 12.88
CA GLN A 74 10.54 -3.19 14.00
C GLN A 74 9.32 -3.73 14.75
N PHE A 75 8.25 -4.09 14.04
CA PHE A 75 7.03 -4.62 14.65
C PHE A 75 7.25 -5.95 15.35
N THR A 76 8.06 -6.84 14.78
CA THR A 76 8.45 -8.10 15.45
C THR A 76 9.11 -7.82 16.80
N ARG A 77 10.10 -6.92 16.86
CA ARG A 77 10.75 -6.57 18.13
C ARG A 77 9.78 -5.95 19.14
N SER A 78 8.87 -5.10 18.68
CA SER A 78 7.83 -4.52 19.55
C SER A 78 6.88 -5.60 20.08
N LEU A 79 6.49 -6.55 19.23
CA LEU A 79 5.62 -7.66 19.60
C LEU A 79 6.29 -8.58 20.63
N ASP A 80 7.58 -8.86 20.48
CA ASP A 80 8.34 -9.67 21.44
C ASP A 80 8.30 -9.06 22.86
N LEU A 81 8.51 -7.74 22.97
CA LEU A 81 8.42 -7.03 24.24
C LEU A 81 7.01 -7.05 24.82
N ILE A 82 5.99 -6.83 23.97
CA ILE A 82 4.59 -6.86 24.39
C ILE A 82 4.25 -8.26 24.93
N ASN A 83 4.62 -9.32 24.21
CA ASN A 83 4.39 -10.70 24.63
C ASN A 83 5.05 -11.02 25.97
N TYR A 84 6.30 -10.57 26.17
CA TYR A 84 6.98 -10.70 27.45
C TYR A 84 6.19 -10.02 28.58
N LYS A 85 5.70 -8.79 28.35
CA LYS A 85 4.90 -8.07 29.35
C LYS A 85 3.56 -8.73 29.62
N VAL A 86 2.90 -9.26 28.59
CA VAL A 86 1.66 -10.03 28.75
C VAL A 86 1.90 -11.23 29.66
N GLY A 87 2.93 -12.04 29.40
CA GLY A 87 3.26 -13.20 30.23
C GLY A 87 3.53 -12.83 31.70
N VAL A 88 4.27 -11.73 31.94
CA VAL A 88 4.49 -11.22 33.31
C VAL A 88 3.17 -10.90 34.02
N TYR A 89 2.20 -10.28 33.33
CA TYR A 89 0.91 -9.95 33.96
C TYR A 89 0.02 -11.18 34.12
N GLU A 90 0.06 -12.13 33.19
CA GLU A 90 -0.65 -13.41 33.32
C GLU A 90 -0.15 -14.20 34.54
N ASP A 91 1.16 -14.25 34.76
CA ASP A 91 1.76 -14.89 35.94
C ASP A 91 1.34 -14.21 37.25
N ILE A 92 1.25 -12.87 37.26
CA ILE A 92 0.80 -12.10 38.44
C ILE A 92 -0.69 -12.35 38.75
N LEU A 93 -1.53 -12.54 37.74
CA LEU A 93 -2.97 -12.75 37.92
C LEU A 93 -3.33 -14.22 38.17
N GLY A 94 -2.50 -15.16 37.71
CA GLY A 94 -2.71 -16.60 37.84
C GLY A 94 -2.05 -17.25 39.05
N GLY A 95 -1.15 -16.54 39.75
CA GLY A 95 -0.56 -16.94 41.04
C GLY A 95 -1.26 -16.30 42.23
#